data_AF-A0A4R8D1J8-F1
#
_entry.id   AF-A0A4R8D1J8-F1
#
_cell.length_a   1.000
_cell.length_b   1.000
_cell.length_c   1.000
_cell.angle_alpha   90.00
_cell.angle_beta   90.00
_cell.angle_gamma   90.00
#
_symmetry.space_group_name_H-M   'P 1'
#
loop_
_entity.id
_entity.type
_entity.pdbx_description
1 polymer ?
#
loop_
_entity_poly.entity_id
_entity_poly.type
_entity_poly.pdbx_seq_one_letter_code
_entity_poly.pdbx_strand_id
1 'polypeptide(L)'
;MPDAGRPKSPLTLSVPERTALSQLAAAPRTSAAMRLRARIVLASAEGRSNKAVADLLEVTPGTVGKWRRRFLRMGMAGLDDGMRSGRPRMVDRVQLGAASITGAPTSMADSGHRPSTRELAAAYGVSQSTVSRRRREEIQHYRSGAGTVVATSHPAPPPPSDTELLSDRVYEAIRGWILSGELAPGMRVVESEIARVLGTSQTPAREAVRRLAHEGLVTYRPRLGNFVTEISQVEAREAREVRVLLESAAARRATGHAPPEELDLLRIEVQRMIEAAGHHDIGAFREADLRFHRQVLATSGNSMLLRVWRTLEPALWSLQVVSNAMYAGDWGLMARRHLDLIEVLAGTDPEDSARLFAAHARGESSITRPAGHHD
;
A
#
# COMPACT_ATOMS: atom_id res chain seq x y z
N MET A 1 -39.58 -45.07 -29.07
CA MET A 1 -39.50 -44.81 -27.62
C MET A 1 -38.34 -43.86 -27.38
N PRO A 2 -38.55 -42.57 -27.04
CA PRO A 2 -37.42 -41.67 -26.84
C PRO A 2 -36.73 -41.97 -25.50
N ASP A 3 -35.44 -42.31 -25.63
CA ASP A 3 -34.38 -42.50 -24.65
C ASP A 3 -34.67 -41.95 -23.23
N ALA A 4 -35.18 -42.84 -22.37
CA ALA A 4 -35.35 -42.59 -20.94
C ALA A 4 -34.00 -42.67 -20.23
N GLY A 5 -33.18 -41.63 -20.42
CA GLY A 5 -31.94 -41.45 -19.66
C GLY A 5 -32.21 -41.49 -18.15
N ARG A 6 -31.33 -42.18 -17.42
CA ARG A 6 -31.32 -42.42 -15.95
C ARG A 6 -32.14 -41.39 -15.15
N PRO A 7 -33.14 -41.79 -14.34
CA PRO A 7 -33.98 -40.86 -13.59
C PRO A 7 -33.10 -39.99 -12.68
N LYS A 8 -33.13 -38.68 -12.90
CA LYS A 8 -32.35 -37.70 -12.14
C LYS A 8 -33.19 -37.21 -10.99
N SER A 9 -32.57 -37.03 -9.83
CA SER A 9 -33.22 -36.55 -8.60
C SER A 9 -34.14 -35.35 -8.91
N PRO A 10 -35.42 -35.40 -8.50
CA PRO A 10 -36.33 -34.29 -8.70
C PRO A 10 -35.76 -33.05 -8.02
N LEU A 11 -35.68 -31.95 -8.76
CA LEU A 11 -35.25 -30.66 -8.21
C LEU A 11 -36.52 -29.93 -7.78
N THR A 12 -36.86 -30.03 -6.51
CA THR A 12 -37.98 -29.31 -5.92
C THR A 12 -37.46 -28.00 -5.32
N LEU A 13 -38.08 -26.88 -5.68
CA LEU A 13 -37.74 -25.56 -5.14
C LEU A 13 -38.74 -25.18 -4.05
N SER A 14 -38.25 -24.66 -2.92
CA SER A 14 -39.09 -23.97 -1.94
C SER A 14 -39.65 -22.66 -2.51
N VAL A 15 -40.73 -22.14 -1.91
CA VAL A 15 -41.33 -20.86 -2.31
C VAL A 15 -40.33 -19.69 -2.26
N PRO A 16 -39.47 -19.56 -1.22
CA PRO A 16 -38.43 -18.53 -1.19
C PRO A 16 -37.37 -18.69 -2.30
N GLU A 17 -36.92 -19.93 -2.58
CA GLU A 17 -35.93 -20.18 -3.63
C GLU A 17 -36.48 -19.89 -5.02
N ARG A 18 -37.73 -20.29 -5.29
CA ARG A 18 -38.40 -19.97 -6.57
C ARG A 18 -38.51 -18.46 -6.76
N THR A 19 -38.89 -17.73 -5.72
CA THR A 19 -38.99 -16.26 -5.77
C THR A 19 -37.62 -15.63 -6.03
N ALA A 20 -36.58 -16.04 -5.30
CA ALA A 20 -35.23 -15.51 -5.47
C ALA A 20 -34.65 -15.80 -6.86
N LEU A 21 -34.85 -17.02 -7.38
CA LEU A 21 -34.39 -17.40 -8.71
C LEU A 21 -35.11 -16.63 -9.82
N SER A 22 -36.43 -16.42 -9.69
CA SER A 22 -37.21 -15.61 -10.64
C SER A 22 -36.75 -14.16 -10.66
N GLN A 23 -36.50 -13.56 -9.49
CA GLN A 23 -35.94 -12.21 -9.38
C GLN A 23 -34.54 -12.13 -10.02
N LEU A 24 -33.66 -13.09 -9.74
CA LEU A 24 -32.33 -13.15 -10.34
C LEU A 24 -32.38 -13.29 -11.86
N ALA A 25 -33.30 -14.09 -12.40
CA ALA A 25 -33.47 -14.31 -13.83
C ALA A 25 -34.00 -13.05 -14.56
N ALA A 26 -34.88 -12.27 -13.91
CA ALA A 26 -35.51 -11.08 -14.48
C ALA A 26 -34.71 -9.78 -14.26
N ALA A 27 -33.84 -9.73 -13.25
CA ALA A 27 -33.16 -8.50 -12.85
C ALA A 27 -32.17 -7.98 -13.91
N PRO A 28 -32.32 -6.74 -14.40
CA PRO A 28 -31.45 -6.18 -15.43
C PRO A 28 -30.01 -5.93 -14.94
N ARG A 29 -29.82 -5.69 -13.63
CA ARG A 29 -28.50 -5.49 -13.00
C ARG A 29 -27.74 -6.78 -12.71
N THR A 30 -28.36 -7.95 -12.86
CA THR A 30 -27.70 -9.25 -12.64
C THR A 30 -26.80 -9.60 -13.83
N SER A 31 -25.68 -10.27 -13.60
CA SER A 31 -24.82 -10.68 -14.73
C SER A 31 -25.54 -11.68 -15.65
N ALA A 32 -25.25 -11.66 -16.95
CA ALA A 32 -25.86 -12.58 -17.92
C ALA A 32 -25.62 -14.06 -17.54
N ALA A 33 -24.46 -14.37 -16.97
CA ALA A 33 -24.13 -15.71 -16.50
C ALA A 33 -24.98 -16.13 -15.29
N MET A 34 -25.21 -15.23 -14.33
CA MET A 34 -26.06 -15.52 -13.17
C MET A 34 -27.53 -15.68 -13.57
N ARG A 35 -28.03 -14.84 -14.50
CA ARG A 35 -29.37 -15.01 -15.09
C ARG A 35 -29.54 -16.37 -15.77
N LEU A 36 -28.55 -16.79 -16.56
CA LEU A 36 -28.56 -18.09 -17.24
C LEU A 36 -28.60 -19.25 -16.24
N ARG A 37 -27.83 -19.18 -15.15
CA ARG A 37 -27.83 -20.21 -14.09
C ARG A 37 -29.17 -20.29 -13.38
N ALA A 38 -29.76 -19.14 -13.03
CA ALA A 38 -31.07 -19.09 -12.42
C ALA A 38 -32.15 -19.70 -13.34
N ARG A 39 -32.12 -19.37 -14.64
CA ARG A 39 -33.00 -19.96 -15.66
C ARG A 39 -32.82 -21.48 -15.79
N ILE A 40 -31.59 -21.97 -15.73
CA ILE A 40 -31.29 -23.41 -15.76
C ILE A 40 -31.94 -24.14 -14.57
N VAL A 41 -31.87 -23.57 -13.36
CA VAL A 41 -32.45 -24.18 -12.16
C VAL A 41 -33.97 -24.14 -12.20
N LEU A 42 -34.57 -23.00 -12.56
CA LEU A 42 -36.02 -22.85 -12.71
C LEU A 42 -36.60 -23.86 -13.73
N ALA A 43 -36.00 -23.93 -14.92
CA ALA A 43 -36.43 -24.86 -15.96
C ALA A 43 -36.20 -26.34 -15.58
N SER A 44 -35.16 -26.62 -14.77
CA SER A 44 -34.94 -27.97 -14.23
C SER A 44 -35.95 -28.35 -13.14
N ALA A 45 -36.50 -27.37 -12.42
CA ALA A 45 -37.53 -27.55 -11.39
C ALA A 45 -38.93 -27.82 -11.96
N GLU A 46 -39.16 -27.50 -13.23
CA GLU A 46 -40.37 -27.85 -13.98
C GLU A 46 -40.42 -29.32 -14.43
N GLY A 47 -39.44 -30.14 -14.01
CA GLY A 47 -39.37 -31.56 -14.37
C GLY A 47 -38.79 -31.82 -15.77
N ARG A 48 -38.32 -30.79 -16.49
CA ARG A 48 -37.69 -30.94 -17.81
C ARG A 48 -36.39 -31.75 -17.73
N SER A 49 -36.10 -32.50 -18.80
CA SER A 49 -34.83 -33.20 -18.95
C SER A 49 -33.68 -32.21 -19.20
N ASN A 50 -32.45 -32.57 -18.82
CA ASN A 50 -31.30 -31.69 -19.08
C ASN A 50 -31.10 -31.36 -20.56
N LYS A 51 -31.52 -32.25 -21.47
CA LYS A 51 -31.49 -32.03 -22.92
C LYS A 51 -32.52 -30.98 -23.31
N ALA A 52 -33.76 -31.11 -22.85
CA ALA A 52 -34.81 -30.13 -23.11
C ALA A 52 -34.50 -28.73 -22.52
N VAL A 53 -33.89 -28.66 -21.34
CA VAL A 53 -33.44 -27.37 -20.77
C VAL A 53 -32.26 -26.78 -21.54
N ALA A 54 -31.36 -27.62 -22.04
CA ALA A 54 -30.23 -27.21 -22.88
C ALA A 54 -30.71 -26.60 -24.19
N ASP A 55 -31.65 -27.27 -24.87
CA ASP A 55 -32.25 -26.79 -26.11
C ASP A 55 -33.02 -25.48 -25.89
N LEU A 56 -33.78 -25.37 -24.79
CA LEU A 56 -34.54 -24.15 -24.44
C LEU A 56 -33.67 -22.91 -24.19
N LEU A 57 -32.48 -23.11 -23.61
CA LEU A 57 -31.60 -22.03 -23.17
C LEU A 57 -30.37 -21.85 -24.06
N GLU A 58 -30.31 -22.57 -25.18
CA GLU A 58 -29.19 -22.57 -26.14
C GLU A 58 -27.84 -22.86 -25.47
N VAL A 59 -27.81 -23.83 -24.56
CA VAL A 59 -26.59 -24.27 -23.85
C VAL A 59 -26.38 -25.77 -24.00
N THR A 60 -25.21 -26.28 -23.63
CA THR A 60 -24.95 -27.72 -23.69
C THR A 60 -25.63 -28.47 -22.53
N PRO A 61 -26.10 -29.74 -22.73
CA PRO A 61 -26.66 -30.56 -21.65
C PRO A 61 -25.72 -30.76 -20.45
N GLY A 62 -24.40 -30.70 -20.68
CA GLY A 62 -23.38 -30.72 -19.64
C GLY A 62 -23.38 -29.47 -18.76
N THR A 63 -23.64 -28.29 -19.34
CA THR A 63 -23.79 -27.03 -18.60
C THR A 63 -25.01 -27.08 -17.69
N VAL A 64 -26.14 -27.58 -18.19
CA VAL A 64 -27.36 -27.80 -17.40
C VAL A 64 -27.08 -28.78 -16.26
N GLY A 65 -26.43 -29.91 -16.56
CA GLY A 65 -26.08 -30.90 -15.55
C GLY A 65 -25.18 -30.38 -14.44
N LYS A 66 -24.20 -29.53 -14.78
CA LYS A 66 -23.29 -28.90 -13.82
C LYS A 66 -24.05 -28.02 -12.83
N TRP A 67 -24.88 -27.10 -13.32
CA TRP A 67 -25.57 -26.14 -12.45
C TRP A 67 -26.71 -26.78 -11.66
N ARG A 68 -27.45 -27.72 -12.25
CA ARG A 68 -28.43 -28.54 -11.52
C ARG A 68 -27.78 -29.27 -10.35
N ARG A 69 -26.62 -29.89 -10.57
CA ARG A 69 -25.89 -30.62 -9.52
C ARG A 69 -25.30 -29.71 -8.44
N ARG A 70 -24.80 -28.53 -8.82
CA ARG A 70 -24.30 -27.54 -7.85
C ARG A 70 -25.43 -26.98 -6.98
N PHE A 71 -26.57 -26.67 -7.59
CA PHE A 71 -27.74 -26.18 -6.85
C PHE A 71 -28.26 -27.24 -5.87
N LEU A 72 -28.43 -28.50 -6.29
CA LEU A 72 -28.86 -29.58 -5.38
C LEU A 72 -27.91 -29.80 -4.18
N ARG A 73 -26.64 -29.42 -4.31
CA ARG A 73 -25.62 -29.60 -3.26
C ARG A 73 -25.49 -28.39 -2.33
N MET A 74 -25.66 -27.19 -2.87
CA MET A 74 -25.25 -25.94 -2.20
C MET A 74 -26.37 -24.87 -2.20
N GLY A 75 -27.57 -25.23 -2.67
CA GLY A 75 -28.69 -24.30 -2.83
C GLY A 75 -28.31 -23.09 -3.70
N MET A 76 -28.79 -21.92 -3.29
CA MET A 76 -28.52 -20.64 -3.96
C MET A 76 -27.02 -20.31 -4.08
N ALA A 77 -26.21 -20.64 -3.07
CA ALA A 77 -24.76 -20.43 -3.10
C ALA A 77 -24.07 -21.26 -4.20
N GLY A 78 -24.70 -22.34 -4.65
CA GLY A 78 -24.22 -23.18 -5.75
C GLY A 78 -24.21 -22.50 -7.12
N LEU A 79 -24.94 -21.39 -7.29
CA LEU A 79 -25.01 -20.61 -8.52
C LEU A 79 -23.88 -19.58 -8.66
N ASP A 80 -23.15 -19.35 -7.58
CA ASP A 80 -21.95 -18.52 -7.61
C ASP A 80 -20.77 -19.30 -8.20
N ASP A 81 -19.90 -18.60 -8.93
CA ASP A 81 -18.59 -19.14 -9.32
C ASP A 81 -17.66 -19.02 -8.11
N GLY A 82 -17.79 -19.93 -7.13
CA GLY A 82 -16.75 -20.10 -6.12
C GLY A 82 -15.37 -20.25 -6.79
N MET A 83 -14.32 -19.73 -6.13
CA MET A 83 -12.94 -19.66 -6.65
C MET A 83 -12.54 -20.96 -7.38
N ARG A 84 -12.01 -20.84 -8.60
CA ARG A 84 -11.69 -21.98 -9.46
C ARG A 84 -10.65 -22.90 -8.82
N SER A 85 -11.08 -24.08 -8.39
CA SER A 85 -10.23 -25.24 -8.14
C SER A 85 -9.89 -25.92 -9.48
N GLY A 86 -8.61 -25.91 -9.86
CA GLY A 86 -8.08 -26.66 -11.00
C GLY A 86 -6.60 -27.01 -10.78
N ARG A 87 -6.20 -28.23 -11.18
CA ARG A 87 -4.85 -28.80 -11.06
C ARG A 87 -3.77 -27.82 -11.57
N PRO A 88 -2.64 -27.64 -10.86
CA PRO A 88 -1.64 -26.65 -11.26
C PRO A 88 -1.13 -26.95 -12.67
N ARG A 89 -1.09 -25.94 -13.55
CA ARG A 89 -0.29 -26.05 -14.77
C ARG A 89 1.14 -25.66 -14.42
N MET A 90 2.05 -26.62 -14.59
CA MET A 90 3.50 -26.45 -14.61
C MET A 90 3.89 -25.49 -15.74
N VAL A 91 3.80 -24.19 -15.47
CA VAL A 91 4.66 -23.17 -16.06
C VAL A 91 5.13 -22.35 -14.87
N ASP A 92 6.45 -22.25 -14.78
CA ASP A 92 7.25 -22.07 -13.58
C ASP A 92 6.72 -21.11 -12.50
N ARG A 93 6.60 -21.62 -11.27
CA ARG A 93 6.63 -20.82 -10.04
C ARG A 93 7.98 -20.10 -9.86
N VAL A 94 9.00 -20.50 -10.63
CA VAL A 94 10.37 -19.99 -10.57
C VAL A 94 10.58 -18.74 -11.44
N GLN A 95 9.84 -18.54 -12.55
CA GLN A 95 10.03 -17.37 -13.43
C GLN A 95 9.27 -16.11 -12.99
N LEU A 96 8.23 -16.25 -12.15
CA LEU A 96 7.39 -15.14 -11.65
C LEU A 96 7.26 -15.18 -10.12
N GLY A 97 8.20 -15.85 -9.44
CA GLY A 97 8.26 -15.89 -7.99
C GLY A 97 8.64 -14.52 -7.41
N ALA A 98 7.85 -14.01 -6.48
CA ALA A 98 8.06 -12.80 -5.68
C ALA A 98 7.93 -11.42 -6.37
N ALA A 99 7.96 -11.31 -7.70
CA ALA A 99 7.75 -10.02 -8.37
C ALA A 99 6.25 -9.69 -8.52
N SER A 100 5.76 -8.77 -7.70
CA SER A 100 4.49 -8.06 -7.93
C SER A 100 4.48 -7.50 -9.36
N ILE A 101 3.40 -7.69 -10.14
CA ILE A 101 3.32 -7.29 -11.57
C ILE A 101 3.23 -5.75 -11.74
N THR A 102 3.60 -4.99 -10.71
CA THR A 102 3.92 -3.56 -10.78
C THR A 102 5.41 -3.26 -10.83
N GLY A 103 6.27 -4.23 -10.55
CA GLY A 103 7.71 -4.14 -10.83
C GLY A 103 7.95 -4.45 -12.30
N ALA A 104 8.43 -3.47 -13.05
CA ALA A 104 9.10 -3.75 -14.31
C ALA A 104 10.29 -4.69 -14.00
N PRO A 105 10.65 -5.64 -14.87
CA PRO A 105 11.92 -6.35 -14.70
C PRO A 105 13.04 -5.32 -14.60
N THR A 106 14.08 -5.62 -13.82
CA THR A 106 15.14 -4.68 -13.42
C THR A 106 15.75 -3.93 -14.62
N SER A 107 15.73 -4.51 -15.83
CA SER A 107 16.20 -3.87 -17.07
C SER A 107 15.27 -2.79 -17.67
N MET A 108 14.07 -2.57 -17.11
CA MET A 108 13.06 -1.62 -17.62
C MET A 108 12.78 -0.47 -16.65
N ALA A 109 13.39 -0.47 -15.46
CA ALA A 109 13.20 0.53 -14.41
C ALA A 109 13.85 1.90 -14.71
N ASP A 110 14.80 1.96 -15.65
CA ASP A 110 15.59 3.17 -15.97
C ASP A 110 14.82 4.26 -16.74
N SER A 111 13.61 3.98 -17.23
CA SER A 111 12.93 4.86 -18.20
C SER A 111 11.92 5.84 -17.60
N GLY A 112 11.59 5.75 -16.31
CA GLY A 112 10.52 6.55 -15.68
C GLY A 112 9.12 6.34 -16.29
N HIS A 113 9.00 5.48 -17.31
CA HIS A 113 7.76 5.14 -17.99
C HIS A 113 7.12 3.91 -17.34
N ARG A 114 5.81 3.96 -17.07
CA ARG A 114 5.08 2.79 -16.60
C ARG A 114 4.92 1.80 -17.76
N PRO A 115 5.49 0.58 -17.68
CA PRO A 115 5.42 -0.35 -18.79
C PRO A 115 3.97 -0.78 -19.06
N SER A 116 3.63 -0.76 -20.34
CA SER A 116 2.39 -1.28 -20.87
C SER A 116 2.27 -2.78 -20.61
N THR A 117 1.04 -3.28 -20.70
CA THR A 117 0.77 -4.73 -20.59
C THR A 117 1.47 -5.56 -21.66
N ARG A 118 1.85 -4.97 -22.80
CA ARG A 118 2.64 -5.62 -23.86
C ARG A 118 4.12 -5.69 -23.49
N GLU A 119 4.67 -4.63 -22.92
CA GLU A 119 6.07 -4.60 -22.48
C GLU A 119 6.34 -5.59 -21.35
N LEU A 120 5.45 -5.64 -20.36
CA LEU A 120 5.49 -6.65 -19.31
C LEU A 120 5.37 -8.07 -19.87
N ALA A 121 4.55 -8.27 -20.90
CA ALA A 121 4.39 -9.58 -21.52
C ALA A 121 5.66 -10.04 -22.24
N ALA A 122 6.29 -9.14 -22.99
CA ALA A 122 7.55 -9.39 -23.67
C ALA A 122 8.67 -9.68 -22.66
N ALA A 123 8.75 -8.89 -21.58
CA ALA A 123 9.85 -8.99 -20.64
C ALA A 123 9.76 -10.22 -19.71
N TYR A 124 8.55 -10.68 -19.40
CA TYR A 124 8.33 -11.91 -18.63
C TYR A 124 8.18 -13.16 -19.52
N GLY A 125 8.29 -13.03 -20.84
CA GLY A 125 8.12 -14.15 -21.79
C GLY A 125 6.73 -14.80 -21.74
N VAL A 126 5.70 -14.03 -21.37
CA VAL A 126 4.31 -14.52 -21.23
C VAL A 126 3.37 -13.81 -22.19
N SER A 127 2.16 -14.35 -22.41
CA SER A 127 1.18 -13.67 -23.26
C SER A 127 0.65 -12.37 -22.63
N GLN A 128 0.36 -11.38 -23.47
CA GLN A 128 -0.27 -10.11 -23.04
C GLN A 128 -1.61 -10.33 -22.32
N SER A 129 -2.35 -11.38 -22.71
CA SER A 129 -3.58 -11.81 -22.06
C SER A 129 -3.34 -12.30 -20.62
N THR A 130 -2.18 -12.90 -20.33
CA THR A 130 -1.79 -13.37 -18.99
C THR A 130 -1.49 -12.20 -18.06
N VAL A 131 -0.72 -11.22 -18.51
CA VAL A 131 -0.44 -9.99 -17.76
C VAL A 131 -1.73 -9.21 -17.49
N SER A 132 -2.56 -9.01 -18.52
CA SER A 132 -3.83 -8.30 -18.39
C SER A 132 -4.81 -9.01 -17.44
N ARG A 133 -4.81 -10.35 -17.44
CA ARG A 133 -5.65 -11.14 -16.56
C ARG A 133 -5.19 -11.05 -15.11
N ARG A 134 -3.89 -11.22 -14.83
CA ARG A 134 -3.31 -11.05 -13.48
C ARG A 134 -3.63 -9.66 -12.91
N ARG A 135 -3.45 -8.61 -13.72
CA ARG A 135 -3.75 -7.23 -13.33
C ARG A 135 -5.23 -7.02 -12.99
N ARG A 136 -6.14 -7.67 -13.73
CA ARG A 136 -7.59 -7.65 -13.43
C ARG A 136 -7.94 -8.44 -12.17
N GLU A 137 -7.34 -9.62 -12.01
CA GLU A 137 -7.54 -10.50 -10.84
C GLU A 137 -7.09 -9.78 -9.56
N GLU A 138 -5.96 -9.08 -9.60
CA GLU A 138 -5.44 -8.28 -8.50
C GLU A 138 -6.35 -7.08 -8.17
N ILE A 139 -6.78 -6.31 -9.16
CA ILE A 139 -7.75 -5.21 -8.98
C ILE A 139 -9.07 -5.73 -8.37
N GLN A 140 -9.52 -6.91 -8.79
CA GLN A 140 -10.76 -7.51 -8.30
C GLN A 140 -10.61 -8.12 -6.90
N HIS A 141 -9.44 -8.66 -6.56
CA HIS A 141 -9.10 -9.11 -5.22
C HIS A 141 -9.09 -7.94 -4.22
N TYR A 142 -8.50 -6.80 -4.59
CA TYR A 142 -8.55 -5.59 -3.77
C TYR A 142 -9.96 -5.00 -3.66
N ARG A 143 -10.77 -5.02 -4.74
CA ARG A 143 -12.14 -4.50 -4.73
C ARG A 143 -13.16 -5.35 -3.97
N SER A 144 -12.86 -6.62 -3.71
CA SER A 144 -13.77 -7.55 -3.03
C SER A 144 -13.59 -7.59 -1.50
N GLY A 145 -12.70 -6.78 -0.93
CA GLY A 145 -12.52 -6.67 0.52
C GLY A 145 -11.84 -7.89 1.18
N ALA A 146 -11.35 -8.86 0.40
CA ALA A 146 -10.83 -10.14 0.89
C ALA A 146 -9.48 -10.08 1.63
N GLY A 147 -8.91 -8.88 1.84
CA GLY A 147 -7.74 -8.62 2.69
C GLY A 147 -8.03 -7.68 3.86
N THR A 148 -9.29 -7.40 4.13
CA THR A 148 -9.74 -6.44 5.16
C THR A 148 -10.26 -7.24 6.35
N VAL A 149 -9.35 -7.63 7.24
CA VAL A 149 -9.75 -8.10 8.57
C VAL A 149 -9.31 -7.01 9.54
N VAL A 150 -10.16 -6.01 9.74
CA VAL A 150 -10.15 -5.31 11.02
C VAL A 150 -10.71 -6.31 12.01
N ALA A 151 -9.86 -6.86 12.88
CA ALA A 151 -10.26 -7.78 13.93
C ALA A 151 -11.43 -7.15 14.71
N THR A 152 -12.59 -7.79 14.69
CA THR A 152 -13.86 -7.32 15.26
C THR A 152 -13.90 -7.44 16.79
N SER A 153 -12.77 -7.29 17.46
CA SER A 153 -12.68 -7.44 18.90
C SER A 153 -11.73 -6.40 19.45
N HIS A 154 -12.20 -5.17 19.71
CA HIS A 154 -11.76 -4.39 20.88
C HIS A 154 -12.69 -3.21 21.19
N PRO A 155 -12.72 -2.77 22.47
CA PRO A 155 -13.64 -1.77 22.98
C PRO A 155 -13.30 -0.39 22.44
N ALA A 156 -14.34 0.42 22.27
CA ALA A 156 -14.21 1.82 21.88
C ALA A 156 -13.28 2.57 22.85
N PRO A 157 -12.40 3.46 22.36
CA PRO A 157 -11.60 4.33 23.22
C PRO A 157 -12.53 5.17 24.12
N PRO A 158 -12.05 5.60 25.31
CA PRO A 158 -12.87 6.34 26.28
C PRO A 158 -13.55 7.57 25.65
N PRO A 159 -14.74 7.97 26.13
CA PRO A 159 -15.46 9.14 25.61
C PRO A 159 -14.62 10.43 25.78
N PRO A 160 -14.81 11.42 24.88
CA PRO A 160 -13.92 12.57 24.78
C PRO A 160 -13.92 13.45 26.03
N SER A 161 -12.78 14.10 26.29
CA SER A 161 -12.74 15.37 27.01
C SER A 161 -12.97 16.51 25.99
N ASP A 162 -13.63 17.59 26.38
CA ASP A 162 -14.20 18.64 25.50
C ASP A 162 -13.18 19.45 24.66
N THR A 163 -11.90 19.06 24.63
CA THR A 163 -10.81 19.80 23.98
C THR A 163 -10.05 19.04 22.88
N GLU A 164 -10.28 17.74 22.67
CA GLU A 164 -9.60 16.99 21.59
C GLU A 164 -10.39 16.98 20.27
N LEU A 165 -9.74 17.37 19.17
CA LEU A 165 -10.30 17.24 17.83
C LEU A 165 -10.54 15.76 17.51
N LEU A 166 -11.74 15.44 17.02
CA LEU A 166 -12.14 14.07 16.68
C LEU A 166 -11.22 13.41 15.62
N SER A 167 -10.55 14.20 14.78
CA SER A 167 -9.56 13.71 13.81
C SER A 167 -8.24 13.27 14.47
N ASP A 168 -7.82 13.91 15.56
CA ASP A 168 -6.60 13.55 16.31
C ASP A 168 -6.78 12.20 17.00
N ARG A 169 -7.96 11.98 17.60
CA ARG A 169 -8.31 10.67 18.20
C ARG A 169 -8.32 9.55 17.17
N VAL A 170 -8.84 9.81 15.97
CA VAL A 170 -8.87 8.83 14.88
C VAL A 170 -7.47 8.55 14.37
N TYR A 171 -6.62 9.59 14.27
CA TYR A 171 -5.23 9.46 13.93
C TYR A 171 -4.46 8.57 14.91
N GLU A 172 -4.54 8.85 16.22
CA GLU A 172 -3.84 8.07 17.24
C GLU A 172 -4.32 6.62 17.28
N ALA A 173 -5.61 6.37 17.07
CA ALA A 173 -6.14 5.01 16.97
C ALA A 173 -5.52 4.24 15.79
N ILE A 174 -5.56 4.80 14.58
CA ILE A 174 -4.99 4.13 13.40
C ILE A 174 -3.48 3.95 13.55
N ARG A 175 -2.78 4.97 14.07
CA ARG A 175 -1.34 4.91 14.35
C ARG A 175 -1.03 3.80 15.35
N GLY A 176 -1.78 3.71 16.45
CA GLY A 176 -1.68 2.63 17.43
C GLY A 176 -1.88 1.25 16.81
N TRP A 177 -2.86 1.09 15.90
CA TRP A 177 -3.08 -0.16 15.17
C TRP A 177 -1.92 -0.53 14.24
N ILE A 178 -1.30 0.46 13.58
CA ILE A 178 -0.12 0.22 12.74
C ILE A 178 1.08 -0.18 13.61
N LEU A 179 1.32 0.52 14.72
CA LEU A 179 2.46 0.27 15.61
C LEU A 179 2.35 -1.07 16.34
N SER A 180 1.14 -1.48 16.72
CA SER A 180 0.87 -2.79 17.34
C SER A 180 0.85 -3.95 16.32
N GLY A 181 0.81 -3.64 15.03
CA GLY A 181 0.71 -4.64 13.95
C GLY A 181 -0.71 -5.14 13.68
N GLU A 182 -1.74 -4.61 14.35
CA GLU A 182 -3.15 -4.88 14.04
C GLU A 182 -3.51 -4.43 12.61
N LEU A 183 -2.91 -3.33 12.15
CA LEU A 183 -2.83 -2.95 10.74
C LEU A 183 -1.42 -3.25 10.24
N ALA A 184 -1.20 -4.48 9.78
CA ALA A 184 0.09 -4.94 9.27
C ALA A 184 0.50 -4.22 7.97
N PRO A 185 1.82 -4.12 7.68
CA PRO A 185 2.32 -3.61 6.41
C PRO A 185 1.63 -4.24 5.20
N GLY A 186 1.23 -3.43 4.23
CA GLY A 186 0.53 -3.86 3.02
C GLY A 186 -0.98 -4.05 3.19
N MET A 187 -1.51 -3.99 4.43
CA MET A 187 -2.95 -4.02 4.66
C MET A 187 -3.64 -2.78 4.11
N ARG A 188 -4.85 -2.96 3.60
CA ARG A 188 -5.65 -1.85 3.06
C ARG A 188 -6.27 -1.04 4.19
N VAL A 189 -6.17 0.28 4.09
CA VAL A 189 -6.74 1.26 5.03
C VAL A 189 -8.01 1.84 4.39
N VAL A 190 -9.17 1.48 4.93
CA VAL A 190 -10.48 1.87 4.39
C VAL A 190 -11.16 2.89 5.30
N GLU A 191 -11.20 4.15 4.86
CA GLU A 191 -11.75 5.29 5.62
C GLU A 191 -13.15 5.03 6.20
N SER A 192 -14.04 4.44 5.40
CA SER A 192 -15.42 4.14 5.82
C SER A 192 -15.51 3.07 6.91
N GLU A 193 -14.58 2.11 6.92
CA GLU A 193 -14.56 1.06 7.93
C GLU A 193 -13.97 1.58 9.24
N ILE A 194 -12.91 2.38 9.16
CA ILE A 194 -12.31 3.06 10.31
C ILE A 194 -13.36 3.95 10.99
N ALA A 195 -14.08 4.75 10.20
CA ALA A 195 -15.15 5.61 10.69
C ALA A 195 -16.23 4.80 11.44
N ARG A 196 -16.65 3.66 10.87
CA ARG A 196 -17.62 2.75 11.49
C ARG A 196 -17.11 2.16 12.81
N VAL A 197 -15.86 1.72 12.86
CA VAL A 197 -15.25 1.09 14.05
C VAL A 197 -15.10 2.09 15.18
N LEU A 198 -14.69 3.33 14.87
CA LEU A 198 -14.49 4.40 15.85
C LEU A 198 -15.76 5.21 16.15
N GLY A 199 -16.90 4.85 15.57
CA GLY A 199 -18.17 5.53 15.79
C GLY A 199 -18.17 7.00 15.33
N THR A 200 -17.43 7.31 14.26
CA THR A 200 -17.26 8.68 13.73
C THR A 200 -17.75 8.80 12.27
N SER A 201 -17.77 10.01 11.73
CA SER A 201 -18.04 10.26 10.31
C SER A 201 -16.82 9.97 9.43
N GLN A 202 -16.98 9.87 8.12
CA GLN A 202 -15.86 9.60 7.21
C GLN A 202 -14.86 10.75 7.09
N THR A 203 -15.27 11.99 7.36
CA THR A 203 -14.40 13.18 7.25
C THR A 203 -13.17 13.12 8.15
N PRO A 204 -13.28 12.95 9.49
CA PRO A 204 -12.11 12.84 10.37
C PRO A 204 -11.26 11.60 10.07
N ALA A 205 -11.87 10.48 9.63
CA ALA A 205 -11.12 9.31 9.18
C ALA A 205 -10.28 9.60 7.93
N ARG A 206 -10.84 10.34 6.95
CA ARG A 206 -10.10 10.76 5.77
C ARG A 206 -8.96 11.71 6.11
N GLU A 207 -9.18 12.66 7.01
CA GLU A 207 -8.14 13.59 7.47
C GLU A 207 -7.00 12.85 8.16
N ALA A 208 -7.32 11.93 9.09
CA ALA A 208 -6.34 11.10 9.77
C ALA A 208 -5.53 10.24 8.79
N VAL A 209 -6.20 9.57 7.84
CA VAL A 209 -5.53 8.78 6.80
C VAL A 209 -4.65 9.65 5.90
N ARG A 210 -5.06 10.88 5.60
CA ARG A 210 -4.24 11.84 4.85
C ARG A 210 -2.98 12.24 5.61
N ARG A 211 -3.09 12.49 6.92
CA ARG A 211 -1.93 12.79 7.78
C ARG A 211 -0.97 11.61 7.86
N LEU A 212 -1.48 10.41 8.11
CA LEU A 212 -0.66 9.17 8.09
C LEU A 212 0.01 8.92 6.74
N ALA A 213 -0.64 9.32 5.63
CA ALA A 213 -0.04 9.24 4.31
C ALA A 213 1.07 10.28 4.10
N HIS A 214 0.90 11.47 4.66
CA HIS A 214 1.93 12.49 4.70
C HIS A 214 3.12 12.07 5.58
N GLU A 215 2.88 11.37 6.68
CA GLU A 215 3.94 10.79 7.53
C GLU A 215 4.58 9.54 6.93
N GLY A 216 4.02 9.00 5.84
CA GLY A 216 4.51 7.82 5.16
C GLY A 216 4.21 6.50 5.87
N LEU A 217 3.32 6.49 6.87
CA LEU A 217 2.79 5.26 7.49
C LEU A 217 1.73 4.60 6.61
N VAL A 218 1.11 5.39 5.73
CA VAL A 218 0.15 4.94 4.72
C VAL A 218 0.60 5.40 3.34
N THR A 219 0.34 4.59 2.31
CA THR A 219 0.61 4.94 0.92
C THR A 219 -0.66 4.84 0.09
N TYR A 220 -0.97 5.90 -0.65
CA TYR A 220 -2.07 5.89 -1.61
C TYR A 220 -1.66 5.19 -2.92
N ARG A 221 -2.37 4.13 -3.28
CA ARG A 221 -2.23 3.42 -4.55
C ARG A 221 -3.40 3.82 -5.47
N PRO A 222 -3.15 4.49 -6.62
CA PRO A 222 -4.22 4.94 -7.51
C PRO A 222 -5.20 3.81 -7.90
N ARG A 223 -6.51 4.07 -7.77
CA ARG A 223 -7.62 3.11 -8.03
C ARG A 223 -7.72 1.92 -7.07
N LEU A 224 -6.78 1.78 -6.13
CA LEU A 224 -6.76 0.71 -5.13
C LEU A 224 -7.03 1.24 -3.71
N GLY A 225 -6.72 2.52 -3.46
CA GLY A 225 -6.98 3.17 -2.17
C GLY A 225 -5.72 3.29 -1.32
N ASN A 226 -5.91 3.46 -0.01
CA ASN A 226 -4.83 3.62 0.96
C ASN A 226 -4.38 2.27 1.52
N PHE A 227 -3.08 2.11 1.78
CA PHE A 227 -2.48 0.89 2.31
C PHE A 227 -1.45 1.24 3.37
N VAL A 228 -1.30 0.44 4.41
CA VAL A 228 -0.16 0.55 5.34
C VAL A 228 1.12 0.37 4.54
N THR A 229 2.09 1.26 4.74
CA THR A 229 3.33 1.26 3.96
C THR A 229 4.14 0.00 4.21
N GLU A 230 4.54 -0.68 3.14
CA GLU A 230 5.48 -1.80 3.18
C GLU A 230 6.88 -1.23 2.98
N ILE A 231 7.69 -1.23 4.05
CA ILE A 231 9.08 -0.78 3.98
C ILE A 231 9.97 -1.99 3.79
N SER A 232 10.60 -2.09 2.63
CA SER A 232 11.68 -3.05 2.43
C SER A 232 12.87 -2.64 3.29
N GLN A 233 13.17 -3.42 4.32
CA GLN A 233 14.33 -3.18 5.19
C GLN A 233 15.66 -3.32 4.44
N VAL A 234 15.67 -4.05 3.32
CA VAL A 234 16.83 -4.17 2.43
C VAL A 234 16.99 -2.88 1.63
N GLU A 235 15.96 -2.43 0.92
CA GLU A 235 16.03 -1.21 0.11
C GLU A 235 16.27 0.03 1.00
N ALA A 236 15.69 0.07 2.21
CA ALA A 236 15.94 1.16 3.16
C ALA A 236 17.39 1.19 3.63
N ARG A 237 18.05 0.03 3.76
CA ARG A 237 19.47 -0.06 4.12
C ARG A 237 20.35 0.39 2.95
N GLU A 238 20.09 -0.10 1.75
CA GLU A 238 20.82 0.27 0.52
C GLU A 238 20.68 1.77 0.23
N ALA A 239 19.46 2.32 0.35
CA ALA A 239 19.22 3.75 0.20
C ALA A 239 19.97 4.58 1.26
N ARG A 240 20.10 4.06 2.49
CA ARG A 240 20.91 4.69 3.55
C ARG A 240 22.40 4.66 3.24
N GLU A 241 22.91 3.56 2.66
CA GLU A 241 24.31 3.48 2.23
C GLU A 241 24.61 4.52 1.15
N VAL A 242 23.72 4.67 0.16
CA VAL A 242 23.86 5.71 -0.87
C VAL A 242 23.77 7.12 -0.26
N ARG A 243 22.84 7.35 0.68
CA ARG A 243 22.71 8.61 1.42
C ARG A 243 24.02 8.99 2.12
N VAL A 244 24.65 8.05 2.83
CA VAL A 244 25.95 8.25 3.49
C VAL A 244 26.99 8.75 2.49
N LEU A 245 27.11 8.11 1.33
CA LEU A 245 28.09 8.49 0.31
C LEU A 245 27.85 9.92 -0.21
N LEU A 246 26.60 10.26 -0.52
CA LEU A 246 26.24 11.57 -1.08
C LEU A 246 26.44 12.70 -0.07
N GLU A 247 25.91 12.54 1.14
CA GLU A 247 25.95 13.58 2.17
C GLU A 247 27.38 13.81 2.68
N SER A 248 28.17 12.75 2.88
CA SER A 248 29.57 12.88 3.29
C SER A 248 30.40 13.61 2.24
N ALA A 249 30.19 13.30 0.95
CA ALA A 249 30.88 13.97 -0.15
C ALA A 249 30.49 15.44 -0.27
N ALA A 250 29.22 15.77 -0.07
CA ALA A 250 28.74 17.14 -0.09
C ALA A 250 29.26 17.96 1.09
N ALA A 251 29.17 17.42 2.30
CA ALA A 251 29.62 18.10 3.51
C ALA A 251 31.11 18.44 3.45
N ARG A 252 31.93 17.46 3.02
CA ARG A 252 33.36 17.64 2.77
C ARG A 252 33.65 18.81 1.81
N ARG A 253 32.88 18.93 0.73
CA ARG A 253 33.07 20.01 -0.25
C ARG A 253 32.58 21.36 0.25
N ALA A 254 31.48 21.37 1.00
CA ALA A 254 30.89 22.59 1.53
C ALA A 254 31.68 23.17 2.71
N THR A 255 32.47 22.36 3.42
CA THR A 255 33.22 22.79 4.61
C THR A 255 34.16 23.95 4.29
N GLY A 256 34.06 25.04 5.05
CA GLY A 256 34.86 26.25 4.89
C GLY A 256 34.55 27.09 3.64
N HIS A 257 33.62 26.64 2.79
CA HIS A 257 33.23 27.31 1.54
C HIS A 257 31.73 27.62 1.48
N ALA A 258 30.94 27.13 2.43
CA ALA A 258 29.52 27.42 2.56
C ALA A 258 29.33 28.92 2.85
N PRO A 259 28.63 29.67 1.97
CA PRO A 259 28.31 31.07 2.24
C PRO A 259 27.51 31.23 3.53
N PRO A 260 27.71 32.31 4.31
CA PRO A 260 26.94 32.55 5.53
C PRO A 260 25.42 32.49 5.31
N GLU A 261 24.93 33.05 4.19
CA GLU A 261 23.52 33.01 3.83
C GLU A 261 22.97 31.59 3.64
N GLU A 262 23.80 30.67 3.14
CA GLU A 262 23.44 29.26 2.95
C GLU A 262 23.38 28.52 4.29
N LEU A 263 24.28 28.85 5.22
CA LEU A 263 24.24 28.34 6.59
C LEU A 263 23.00 28.82 7.34
N ASP A 264 22.57 30.08 7.12
CA ASP A 264 21.33 30.61 7.70
C ASP A 264 20.08 29.90 7.16
N LEU A 265 20.05 29.56 5.86
CA LEU A 265 18.98 28.74 5.29
C LEU A 265 18.92 27.35 5.95
N LEU A 266 20.06 26.73 6.23
CA LEU A 266 20.10 25.46 6.97
C LEU A 266 19.55 25.62 8.39
N ARG A 267 19.90 26.71 9.10
CA ARG A 267 19.36 27.00 10.45
C ARG A 267 17.84 27.15 10.42
N ILE A 268 17.28 27.77 9.38
CA ILE A 268 15.83 27.89 9.19
C ILE A 268 15.18 26.50 9.07
N GLU A 269 15.75 25.57 8.30
CA GLU A 269 15.20 24.21 8.22
C GLU A 269 15.29 23.46 9.55
N VAL A 270 16.37 23.64 10.33
CA VAL A 270 16.47 23.09 11.69
C VAL A 270 15.41 23.67 12.61
N GLN A 271 15.16 24.98 12.54
CA GLN A 271 14.09 25.61 13.32
C GLN A 271 12.71 25.03 12.97
N ARG A 272 12.44 24.79 11.68
CA ARG A 272 11.21 24.11 11.25
C ARG A 272 11.11 22.68 11.79
N MET A 273 12.22 21.94 11.85
CA MET A 273 12.24 20.61 12.49
C MET A 273 11.91 20.70 13.99
N ILE A 274 12.46 21.68 14.71
CA ILE A 274 12.20 21.90 16.14
C ILE A 274 10.72 22.22 16.37
N GLU A 275 10.14 23.13 15.58
CA GLU A 275 8.73 23.50 15.65
C GLU A 275 7.81 22.32 15.33
N ALA A 276 8.11 21.56 14.29
CA ALA A 276 7.38 20.36 13.92
C ALA A 276 7.43 19.30 15.02
N ALA A 277 8.60 19.08 15.62
CA ALA A 277 8.76 18.18 16.77
C ALA A 277 7.93 18.62 17.98
N GLY A 278 7.89 19.93 18.28
CA GLY A 278 7.09 20.50 19.36
C GLY A 278 5.58 20.34 19.16
N HIS A 279 5.12 20.31 17.91
CA HIS A 279 3.72 20.04 17.55
C HIS A 279 3.42 18.55 17.29
N HIS A 280 4.39 17.66 17.48
CA HIS A 280 4.28 16.24 17.14
C HIS A 280 3.93 15.97 15.64
N ASP A 281 4.27 16.91 14.75
CA ASP A 281 4.04 16.78 13.30
C ASP A 281 5.25 16.12 12.64
N ILE A 282 5.26 14.78 12.65
CA ILE A 282 6.34 13.97 12.07
C ILE A 282 6.45 14.20 10.55
N GLY A 283 5.35 14.49 9.86
CA GLY A 283 5.34 14.75 8.43
C GLY A 283 6.09 16.03 8.09
N ALA A 284 5.75 17.12 8.77
CA ALA A 284 6.45 18.41 8.64
C ALA A 284 7.92 18.31 9.05
N PHE A 285 8.23 17.54 10.10
CA PHE A 285 9.62 17.27 10.50
C PHE A 285 10.40 16.63 9.35
N ARG A 286 9.89 15.55 8.77
CA ARG A 286 10.56 14.81 7.69
C ARG A 286 10.74 15.65 6.43
N GLU A 287 9.78 16.52 6.13
CA GLU A 287 9.90 17.45 5.02
C GLU A 287 11.01 18.48 5.27
N ALA A 288 11.09 19.04 6.48
CA ALA A 288 12.17 19.96 6.86
C ALA A 288 13.55 19.27 6.88
N ASP A 289 13.63 18.03 7.38
CA ASP A 289 14.83 17.19 7.40
C ASP A 289 15.36 16.92 5.98
N LEU A 290 14.50 16.48 5.06
CA LEU A 290 14.91 16.29 3.65
C LEU A 290 15.29 17.60 2.96
N ARG A 291 14.61 18.70 3.27
CA ARG A 291 14.99 20.03 2.77
C ARG A 291 16.38 20.43 3.25
N PHE A 292 16.68 20.21 4.53
CA PHE A 292 18.00 20.44 5.10
C PHE A 292 19.08 19.67 4.34
N HIS A 293 18.92 18.35 4.18
CA HIS A 293 19.92 17.55 3.47
C HIS A 293 20.06 17.97 2.01
N ARG A 294 18.94 18.19 1.30
CA ARG A 294 18.97 18.71 -0.07
C ARG A 294 19.71 20.05 -0.18
N GLN A 295 19.56 20.92 0.81
CA GLN A 295 20.27 22.20 0.86
C GLN A 295 21.78 21.96 1.05
N VAL A 296 22.20 21.07 1.95
CA VAL A 296 23.63 20.70 2.09
C VAL A 296 24.22 20.20 0.76
N LEU A 297 23.48 19.35 0.03
CA LEU A 297 23.89 18.91 -1.30
C LEU A 297 24.04 20.09 -2.28
N ALA A 298 23.15 21.09 -2.22
CA ALA A 298 23.23 22.29 -3.06
C ALA A 298 24.43 23.18 -2.70
N THR A 299 24.66 23.43 -1.40
CA THR A 299 25.78 24.23 -0.88
C THR A 299 27.15 23.61 -1.22
N SER A 300 27.23 22.31 -1.50
CA SER A 300 28.47 21.64 -1.94
C SER A 300 29.06 22.13 -3.27
N GLY A 301 28.28 22.90 -4.04
CA GLY A 301 28.63 23.38 -5.38
C GLY A 301 28.73 22.26 -6.44
N ASN A 302 28.42 21.01 -6.09
CA ASN A 302 28.44 19.88 -7.02
C ASN A 302 27.02 19.60 -7.55
N SER A 303 26.71 20.16 -8.71
CA SER A 303 25.39 20.00 -9.35
C SER A 303 25.02 18.55 -9.68
N MET A 304 26.00 17.64 -9.79
CA MET A 304 25.73 16.22 -10.00
C MET A 304 25.26 15.53 -8.72
N LEU A 305 25.85 15.84 -7.56
CA LEU A 305 25.39 15.30 -6.27
C LEU A 305 23.93 15.68 -6.01
N LEU A 306 23.59 16.95 -6.22
CA LEU A 306 22.21 17.42 -6.07
C LEU A 306 21.25 16.75 -7.07
N ARG A 307 21.69 16.50 -8.31
CA ARG A 307 20.87 15.80 -9.31
C ARG A 307 20.59 14.36 -8.89
N VAL A 308 21.62 13.62 -8.46
CA VAL A 308 21.46 12.23 -7.98
C VAL A 308 20.56 12.20 -6.74
N TRP A 309 20.74 13.14 -5.81
CA TRP A 309 19.87 13.27 -4.65
C TRP A 309 18.39 13.42 -5.03
N ARG A 310 18.05 14.31 -5.97
CA ARG A 310 16.66 14.51 -6.42
C ARG A 310 16.03 13.25 -7.01
N THR A 311 16.82 12.36 -7.59
CA THR A 311 16.35 11.04 -8.05
C THR A 311 16.08 10.09 -6.87
N LEU A 312 16.89 10.16 -5.81
CA LEU A 312 16.79 9.28 -4.64
C LEU A 312 15.76 9.74 -3.60
N GLU A 313 15.52 11.05 -3.50
CA GLU A 313 14.69 11.70 -2.48
C GLU A 313 13.28 11.09 -2.34
N PRO A 314 12.54 10.76 -3.42
CA PRO A 314 11.25 10.07 -3.30
C PRO A 314 11.36 8.69 -2.63
N ALA A 315 12.44 7.95 -2.89
CA ALA A 315 12.69 6.65 -2.28
C ALA A 315 13.06 6.80 -0.79
N LEU A 316 13.88 7.80 -0.45
CA LEU A 316 14.22 8.14 0.94
C LEU A 316 12.98 8.48 1.77
N TRP A 317 12.03 9.20 1.17
CA TRP A 317 10.71 9.46 1.76
C TRP A 317 9.93 8.17 1.95
N SER A 318 9.70 7.39 0.89
CA SER A 318 8.82 6.21 0.95
C SER A 318 9.35 5.11 1.87
N LEU A 319 10.67 4.94 1.93
CA LEU A 319 11.34 3.93 2.74
C LEU A 319 11.58 4.42 4.18
N GLN A 320 11.16 5.64 4.51
CA GLN A 320 11.36 6.26 5.82
C GLN A 320 12.83 6.23 6.29
N VAL A 321 13.76 6.38 5.34
CA VAL A 321 15.21 6.33 5.59
C VAL A 321 15.68 7.57 6.32
N VAL A 322 15.03 8.69 6.01
CA VAL A 322 15.21 9.98 6.67
C VAL A 322 14.08 10.11 7.69
N SER A 323 14.46 10.07 8.98
CA SER A 323 13.56 10.21 10.12
C SER A 323 12.41 9.18 10.16
N ASN A 324 12.67 8.03 10.80
CA ASN A 324 11.74 6.91 10.94
C ASN A 324 10.46 7.33 11.69
N ALA A 325 9.29 7.23 11.08
CA ALA A 325 8.02 7.61 11.72
C ALA A 325 7.67 6.75 12.96
N MET A 326 8.30 5.57 13.08
CA MET A 326 8.22 4.72 14.26
C MET A 326 9.28 5.04 15.32
N TYR A 327 10.08 6.10 15.15
CA TYR A 327 11.05 6.52 16.15
C TYR A 327 10.33 6.96 17.43
N ALA A 328 10.67 6.29 18.54
CA ALA A 328 10.07 6.50 19.86
C ALA A 328 10.94 7.37 20.79
N GLY A 329 12.01 7.98 20.28
CA GLY A 329 12.87 8.87 21.06
C GLY A 329 12.43 10.34 20.98
N ASP A 330 13.30 11.23 21.48
CA ASP A 330 13.05 12.68 21.50
C ASP A 330 13.32 13.31 20.13
N TRP A 331 12.25 13.60 19.39
CA TRP A 331 12.27 14.32 18.12
C TRP A 331 12.87 15.72 18.23
N GLY A 332 12.65 16.43 19.33
CA GLY A 332 13.24 17.75 19.57
C GLY A 332 14.75 17.68 19.74
N LEU A 333 15.25 16.65 20.43
CA LEU A 333 16.69 16.39 20.51
C LEU A 333 17.28 15.99 19.15
N MET A 334 16.58 15.18 18.37
CA MET A 334 16.98 14.82 17.00
C MET A 334 17.09 16.07 16.10
N ALA A 335 16.11 16.98 16.17
CA ALA A 335 16.17 18.25 15.45
C ALA A 335 17.39 19.06 15.87
N ARG A 336 17.59 19.29 17.18
CA ARG A 336 18.70 20.11 17.70
C ARG A 336 20.09 19.59 17.30
N ARG A 337 20.26 18.27 17.15
CA ARG A 337 21.51 17.66 16.66
C ARG A 337 21.89 18.05 15.23
N HIS A 338 20.97 18.60 14.44
CA HIS A 338 21.31 19.16 13.14
C HIS A 338 22.10 20.48 13.25
N LEU A 339 22.06 21.17 14.41
CA LEU A 339 22.90 22.35 14.65
C LEU A 339 24.38 21.96 14.63
N ASP A 340 24.75 20.81 15.21
CA ASP A 340 26.12 20.28 15.17
C ASP A 340 26.61 20.07 13.73
N LEU A 341 25.72 19.68 12.81
CA LEU A 341 26.03 19.53 11.39
C LEU A 341 26.33 20.87 10.71
N ILE A 342 25.61 21.92 11.10
CA ILE A 342 25.86 23.28 10.59
C ILE A 342 27.21 23.79 11.11
N GLU A 343 27.54 23.51 12.37
CA GLU A 343 28.83 23.91 12.96
C GLU A 343 30.03 23.32 12.22
N VAL A 344 30.00 22.02 11.90
CA VAL A 344 31.12 21.40 11.16
C VAL A 344 31.23 21.94 9.73
N LEU A 345 30.11 22.27 9.07
CA LEU A 345 30.13 22.92 7.75
C LEU A 345 30.76 24.32 7.78
N ALA A 346 30.54 25.07 8.85
CA ALA A 346 31.14 26.39 9.06
C ALA A 346 32.62 26.33 9.46
N GLY A 347 33.09 25.15 9.89
CA GLY A 347 34.47 24.91 10.31
C GLY A 347 35.45 24.76 9.14
N THR A 348 36.66 24.30 9.46
CA THR A 348 37.78 24.16 8.51
C THR A 348 38.23 22.72 8.30
N ASP A 349 37.55 21.72 8.87
CA ASP A 349 37.91 20.30 8.77
C ASP A 349 36.89 19.50 7.91
N PRO A 350 37.15 19.34 6.61
CA PRO A 350 36.30 18.57 5.70
C PRO A 350 36.11 17.10 6.08
N GLU A 351 37.09 16.48 6.75
CA GLU A 351 37.02 15.07 7.16
C GLU A 351 36.08 14.92 8.35
N ASP A 352 36.15 15.83 9.31
CA ASP A 352 35.24 15.85 10.45
C ASP A 352 33.78 16.04 10.00
N SER A 353 33.54 16.99 9.10
CA SER A 353 32.23 17.18 8.46
C SER A 353 31.73 15.91 7.78
N ALA A 354 32.57 15.28 6.94
CA ALA A 354 32.19 14.06 6.24
C ALA A 354 31.83 12.93 7.23
N ARG A 355 32.62 12.77 8.30
CA ARG A 355 32.42 11.76 9.33
C ARG A 355 31.10 12.01 10.09
N LEU A 356 30.82 13.25 10.47
CA LEU A 356 29.62 13.61 11.22
C LEU A 356 28.35 13.41 10.38
N PHE A 357 28.37 13.85 9.11
CA PHE A 357 27.28 13.59 8.18
C PHE A 357 27.08 12.10 7.88
N ALA A 358 28.17 11.33 7.74
CA ALA A 358 28.07 9.88 7.57
C ALA A 358 27.37 9.21 8.76
N ALA A 359 27.79 9.56 9.99
CA ALA A 359 27.19 9.02 11.20
C ALA A 359 25.71 9.43 11.33
N HIS A 360 25.40 10.70 11.07
CA HIS A 360 24.03 11.19 11.02
C HIS A 360 23.19 10.38 10.01
N ALA A 361 23.69 10.20 8.79
CA ALA A 361 22.98 9.47 7.74
C ALA A 361 22.74 7.99 8.09
N ARG A 362 23.65 7.37 8.88
CA ARG A 362 23.47 6.01 9.42
C ARG A 362 22.41 5.92 10.53
N GLY A 363 21.99 7.04 11.10
CA GLY A 363 21.15 7.09 12.31
C GLY A 363 21.97 6.99 13.60
N GLU A 364 23.28 7.18 13.53
CA GLU A 364 24.21 7.15 14.67
C GLU A 364 24.31 8.51 15.37
N SER A 365 23.42 9.46 15.06
CA SER A 365 23.42 10.85 15.55
C SER A 365 23.38 10.96 17.09
N SER A 366 23.18 9.86 17.81
CA SER A 366 23.33 9.78 19.27
C SER A 366 24.77 9.68 19.78
N ILE A 367 25.76 9.47 18.91
CA ILE A 367 27.10 9.00 19.29
C ILE A 367 28.21 10.06 19.08
N THR A 368 27.97 11.16 18.37
CA THR A 368 29.08 11.86 17.70
C THR A 368 29.66 13.12 18.36
N ARG A 369 29.08 13.65 19.44
CA ARG A 369 29.81 14.49 20.40
C ARG A 369 29.40 14.09 21.82
N PRO A 370 30.32 13.71 22.73
CA PRO A 370 30.00 13.79 24.15
C PRO A 370 29.59 15.23 24.43
N ALA A 371 28.63 15.44 25.33
CA ALA A 371 28.24 16.77 25.79
C ALA A 371 29.48 17.51 26.30
N GLY A 372 30.09 18.30 25.43
CA GLY A 372 31.27 19.11 25.69
C GLY A 372 30.82 20.44 26.24
N HIS A 373 31.45 20.85 27.34
CA HIS A 373 31.05 21.91 28.25
C HIS A 373 30.60 23.21 27.58
N HIS A 374 29.39 23.64 27.95
CA HIS A 374 29.14 25.06 28.11
C HIS A 374 29.87 25.47 29.40
N ASP A 375 31.08 26.02 29.25
CA ASP A 375 31.65 26.92 30.25
C ASP A 375 31.15 28.35 29.99
#